data_AF-X0U4P2-F1
#
_entry.id   AF-X0U4P2-F1
#
_cell.length_a   1.000
_cell.length_b   1.000
_cell.length_c   1.000
_cell.angle_alpha   90.00
_cell.angle_beta   90.00
_cell.angle_gamma   90.00
#
_symmetry.space_group_name_H-M   'P 1'
#
loop_
_entity.id
_entity.type
_entity.pdbx_description
1 polymer ?
#
loop_
_entity_poly.entity_id
_entity_poly.type
_entity_poly.pdbx_seq_one_letter_code
_entity_poly.pdbx_strand_id
1 'polypeptide(L)' 'MISFSLTEEQKALQDMAREFAEKEMKPNAAKYDKGEEFSEDVMKKAFEVGFLTCTIPKEYGG' A
#
# COMPACT_ATOMS: atom_id res chain seq x y z
N MET A 1 -32.10 -0.53 0.52
CA MET A 1 -31.29 0.02 -0.60
C MET A 1 -29.84 -0.20 -0.21
N ILE A 2 -29.04 -0.92 -1.00
CA ILE A 2 -27.61 -1.14 -0.69
C ILE A 2 -26.86 0.17 -1.00
N SER A 3 -26.07 0.65 -0.04
CA SER A 3 -25.18 1.79 -0.25
C SER A 3 -23.89 1.32 -0.92
N PHE A 4 -23.42 2.06 -1.93
CA PHE A 4 -22.14 1.81 -2.60
C PHE A 4 -20.99 2.63 -1.98
N SER A 5 -21.26 3.37 -0.90
CA SER A 5 -20.23 4.06 -0.15
C SER A 5 -19.32 3.07 0.56
N LEU A 6 -18.02 3.41 0.62
CA LEU A 6 -17.07 2.68 1.45
C LEU A 6 -17.49 2.74 2.92
N THR A 7 -17.25 1.65 3.63
CA THR A 7 -17.32 1.61 5.10
C THR A 7 -16.21 2.48 5.69
N GLU A 8 -16.34 2.86 6.97
CA GLU A 8 -15.33 3.67 7.65
C GLU A 8 -13.96 2.97 7.70
N GLU A 9 -13.95 1.63 7.87
CA GLU A 9 -12.71 0.83 7.82
C GLU A 9 -12.06 0.88 6.43
N GLN A 10 -12.85 0.75 5.36
CA GLN A 10 -12.35 0.84 3.99
C GLN A 10 -11.84 2.25 3.64
N LYS A 11 -12.48 3.31 4.16
CA LYS A 11 -11.98 4.68 4.02
C LYS A 11 -10.65 4.86 4.75
N ALA A 12 -10.54 4.38 5.98
CA ALA A 12 -9.29 4.42 6.73
C ALA A 12 -8.16 3.69 5.99
N LEU A 13 -8.44 2.51 5.42
CA LEU A 13 -7.48 1.79 4.59
C LEU A 13 -7.07 2.58 3.34
N GLN A 14 -8.02 3.22 2.66
CA GLN A 14 -7.76 4.08 1.51
C GLN A 14 -6.87 5.28 1.88
N ASP A 15 -7.12 5.91 3.02
CA ASP A 15 -6.34 7.05 3.50
C ASP A 15 -4.91 6.64 3.85
N MET A 16 -4.74 5.50 4.53
CA MET A 16 -3.42 4.93 4.81
C MET A 16 -2.65 4.61 3.51
N ALA A 17 -3.30 4.01 2.53
CA ALA A 17 -2.67 3.70 1.24
C ALA A 17 -2.26 4.96 0.47
N ARG A 18 -3.09 6.01 0.53
CA ARG A 18 -2.78 7.31 -0.07
C ARG A 18 -1.56 7.95 0.60
N GLU A 19 -1.52 7.99 1.92
CA GLU A 19 -0.42 8.55 2.68
C GLU A 19 0.90 7.81 2.40
N PHE A 20 0.86 6.48 2.35
CA PHE A 20 2.01 5.66 1.97
C PHE A 20 2.50 5.99 0.55
N ALA A 21 1.58 6.06 -0.42
CA ALA A 21 1.95 6.39 -1.80
C ALA A 21 2.59 7.79 -1.91
N GLU A 22 2.09 8.77 -1.17
CA GLU A 22 2.64 10.14 -1.17
C GLU A 22 4.01 10.24 -0.53
N LYS A 23 4.24 9.51 0.56
CA LYS A 23 5.49 9.59 1.35
C LYS A 23 6.59 8.67 0.85
N GLU A 24 6.24 7.47 0.40
CA GLU A 24 7.21 6.40 0.12
C GLU A 24 7.36 6.11 -1.37
N MET A 25 6.27 6.12 -2.13
CA MET A 25 6.32 5.79 -3.56
C MET A 25 6.65 7.01 -4.42
N LYS A 26 5.87 8.09 -4.29
CA LYS A 26 5.93 9.27 -5.16
C LYS A 26 7.31 9.93 -5.22
N PRO A 27 8.06 10.11 -4.11
CA PRO A 27 9.38 10.73 -4.16
C PRO A 27 10.41 9.88 -4.91
N ASN A 28 10.23 8.56 -4.92
CA ASN A 28 11.19 7.62 -5.49
C ASN A 28 10.80 7.14 -6.91
N ALA A 29 9.55 7.37 -7.33
CA ALA A 29 9.01 6.84 -8.59
C ALA A 29 9.89 7.15 -9.81
N ALA A 30 10.28 8.41 -10.00
CA ALA A 30 11.11 8.82 -11.13
C ALA A 30 12.54 8.25 -11.09
N LYS A 31 13.06 7.95 -9.89
CA LYS A 31 14.37 7.30 -9.74
C LYS A 31 14.30 5.87 -10.26
N TYR A 32 13.32 5.10 -9.78
CA TYR A 32 13.17 3.69 -10.14
C TYR A 32 12.78 3.51 -11.61
N ASP A 33 11.90 4.37 -12.14
CA ASP A 33 11.52 4.36 -13.56
C ASP A 33 12.73 4.56 -14.48
N LYS A 34 13.57 5.57 -14.20
CA LYS A 34 14.77 5.84 -15.00
C LYS A 34 15.88 4.81 -14.83
N GLY A 35 15.97 4.21 -13.64
CA GLY A 35 16.98 3.20 -13.33
C GLY A 35 16.60 1.80 -13.81
N GLU A 36 15.36 1.58 -14.23
CA GLU A 36 14.80 0.24 -14.48
C GLU A 36 15.01 -0.71 -13.29
N GLU A 37 14.99 -0.16 -12.08
CA GLU A 37 15.30 -0.85 -10.83
C GLU A 37 14.02 -1.27 -10.09
N PHE A 38 14.08 -2.44 -9.46
CA PHE A 38 13.06 -2.85 -8.52
C PHE A 38 13.14 -2.02 -7.22
N SER A 39 12.01 -1.48 -6.78
CA SER A 39 11.90 -0.60 -5.61
C SER A 39 11.88 -1.39 -4.29
N GLU A 40 12.92 -2.17 -4.03
CA GLU A 40 12.99 -3.13 -2.91
C GLU A 40 12.66 -2.49 -1.55
N ASP A 41 13.20 -1.30 -1.27
CA ASP A 41 12.96 -0.59 -0.01
C ASP A 41 11.48 -0.20 0.17
N VAL A 42 10.83 0.28 -0.91
CA VAL A 42 9.42 0.64 -0.89
C VAL A 42 8.56 -0.61 -0.72
N MET A 43 8.93 -1.72 -1.38
CA MET A 43 8.21 -2.98 -1.30
C MET A 43 8.32 -3.62 0.08
N LYS A 44 9.49 -3.55 0.74
CA LYS A 44 9.66 -3.98 2.13
C LYS A 44 8.74 -3.19 3.07
N LYS A 45 8.71 -1.86 2.95
CA LYS A 45 7.79 -1.04 3.76
C LYS A 45 6.32 -1.36 3.49
N ALA A 46 5.95 -1.58 2.22
CA ALA A 46 4.58 -1.95 1.86
C ALA A 46 4.17 -3.31 2.46
N PHE A 47 5.12 -4.25 2.57
CA PHE A 47 4.91 -5.53 3.25
C PHE A 47 4.70 -5.34 4.75
N GLU A 48 5.56 -4.55 5.41
CA GLU A 48 5.49 -4.30 6.86
C GLU A 48 4.17 -3.67 7.31
N VAL A 49 3.57 -2.83 6.46
CA VAL A 49 2.25 -2.21 6.74
C VAL A 49 1.07 -3.05 6.24
N GLY A 50 1.31 -4.26 5.71
CA GLY A 50 0.28 -5.22 5.33
C GLY A 50 -0.39 -4.98 3.97
N PHE A 51 0.11 -4.07 3.14
CA PHE A 51 -0.50 -3.80 1.82
C PHE A 51 -0.29 -4.93 0.81
N LEU A 52 0.73 -5.77 1.00
CA LEU A 52 1.00 -6.90 0.10
C LEU A 52 0.32 -8.20 0.54
N THR A 53 -0.26 -8.24 1.74
CA THR A 53 -0.81 -9.44 2.37
C THR A 53 -2.22 -9.24 2.90
N CYS A 54 -2.90 -8.17 2.51
CA CYS A 54 -4.21 -7.75 3.06
C CYS A 54 -5.34 -8.80 2.95
N THR A 55 -5.19 -9.80 2.07
CA THR A 55 -6.16 -10.90 1.90
C THR A 55 -5.68 -12.22 2.50
N ILE A 56 -4.46 -12.24 3.04
CA ILE A 56 -3.85 -13.43 3.64
C ILE A 56 -4.28 -13.50 5.12
N PRO A 57 -4.71 -14.67 5.62
CA PRO A 57 -5.00 -14.83 7.03
C PRO A 57 -3.77 -14.56 7.90
N LYS A 58 -3.98 -13.96 9.08
CA LYS A 58 -2.92 -13.61 10.03
C LYS A 58 -2.01 -14.76 10.42
N GLU A 59 -2.54 -15.99 10.48
CA GLU A 59 -1.78 -17.20 10.81
C GLU A 59 -0.69 -17.54 9.79
N TYR A 60 -0.76 -16.97 8.58
CA TYR A 60 0.26 -17.13 7.53
C TYR A 60 1.11 -15.86 7.33
N GLY A 61 1.01 -14.87 8.22
CA GLY A 61 1.77 -13.63 8.14
C GLY A 61 1.07 -12.49 7.37
N GLY A 62 -0.26 -12.51 7.33
CA GLY A 62 -1.09 -11.38 6.89
C GLY A 62 -1.33 -10.33 7.96
#